data_AF-A0A2M7TRW1-F1
#
_entry.id   AF-A0A2M7TRW1-F1
#
_cell.length_a   1.000
_cell.length_b   1.000
_cell.length_c   1.000
_cell.angle_alpha   90.00
_cell.angle_beta   90.00
_cell.angle_gamma   90.00
#
_symmetry.space_group_name_H-M   'P 1'
#
loop_
_entity.id
_entity.type
_entity.pdbx_description
1 polymer ?
#
loop_
_entity_poly.entity_id
_entity_poly.type
_entity_poly.pdbx_seq_one_letter_code
_entity_poly.pdbx_strand_id
1 'polypeptide(L)'
;MVKATKLLYLLLFFLTPLVFTTFNSELFEVPKMYLVYFFTVMILFFHVINYFKGQVSLFSKTPLNLPLLLFLLIQVISTIFSVDIHTSFFGYYSRLNGGLLSLLAFSLLFFILVNYLDDKFKNDIINFSLISG
;
A
#
# COMPACT_ATOMS: atom_id res chain seq x y z
N MET A 1 10.05 13.19 -10.44
CA MET A 1 10.43 12.23 -9.37
C MET A 1 9.84 10.85 -9.62
N VAL A 2 9.38 10.58 -10.85
CA VAL A 2 8.81 9.30 -11.29
C VAL A 2 9.73 8.10 -11.00
N LYS A 3 11.03 8.22 -11.30
CA LYS A 3 12.03 7.16 -11.02
C LYS A 3 12.13 6.85 -9.51
N ALA A 4 12.03 7.87 -8.65
CA ALA A 4 12.06 7.67 -7.20
C ALA A 4 10.82 6.91 -6.72
N THR A 5 9.63 7.26 -7.23
CA THR A 5 8.39 6.52 -6.92
C THR A 5 8.49 5.06 -7.36
N LYS A 6 9.00 4.80 -8.58
CA LYS A 6 9.24 3.42 -9.07
C LYS A 6 10.22 2.65 -8.17
N LEU A 7 11.32 3.29 -7.77
CA LEU A 7 12.30 2.69 -6.85
C LEU A 7 11.67 2.35 -5.49
N LEU A 8 10.85 3.24 -4.93
CA LEU A 8 10.16 2.98 -3.67
C LEU A 8 9.23 1.76 -3.75
N TYR A 9 8.51 1.57 -4.86
CA TYR A 9 7.72 0.36 -5.07
C TYR A 9 8.57 -0.90 -5.16
N LEU A 10 9.70 -0.86 -5.88
CA LEU A 10 10.61 -2.02 -5.95
C LEU A 10 11.17 -2.38 -4.58
N LEU A 11 11.60 -1.37 -3.80
CA LEU A 11 12.06 -1.57 -2.43
C LEU A 11 10.96 -2.12 -1.53
N LEU A 12 9.73 -1.63 -1.65
CA LEU A 12 8.58 -2.14 -0.91
C LEU A 12 8.36 -3.64 -1.19
N PHE A 13 8.25 -4.04 -2.45
CA PHE A 13 8.06 -5.45 -2.81
C PHE A 13 9.25 -6.34 -2.44
N PHE A 14 10.47 -5.82 -2.53
CA PHE A 14 11.67 -6.56 -2.18
C PHE A 14 11.83 -6.75 -0.66
N LEU A 15 11.58 -5.71 0.13
CA LEU A 15 11.83 -5.73 1.58
C LEU A 15 10.70 -6.39 2.36
N THR A 16 9.44 -6.28 1.92
CA THR A 16 8.28 -6.84 2.64
C THR A 16 8.40 -8.32 3.03
N PRO A 17 8.87 -9.26 2.17
CA PRO A 17 9.07 -10.65 2.58
C PRO A 17 10.26 -10.84 3.53
N LEU A 18 11.29 -9.98 3.45
CA LEU A 18 12.54 -10.10 4.20
C LEU A 18 12.48 -9.50 5.60
N VAL A 19 11.56 -8.55 5.85
CA VAL A 19 11.47 -7.87 7.14
C VAL A 19 10.78 -8.74 8.19
N PHE A 20 11.51 -8.99 9.28
CA PHE A 20 11.03 -9.53 10.54
C PHE A 20 11.86 -8.94 11.69
N THR A 21 11.35 -8.96 12.92
CA THR A 21 12.08 -8.48 14.09
C THR A 21 11.80 -9.34 15.31
N THR A 22 12.76 -9.46 16.23
CA THR A 22 12.58 -10.15 17.52
C THR A 22 12.37 -9.17 18.68
N PHE A 23 12.43 -7.86 18.43
CA PHE A 23 12.29 -6.84 19.47
C PHE A 23 10.86 -6.69 20.00
N ASN A 24 9.85 -7.02 19.19
CA ASN A 24 8.44 -6.95 19.56
C ASN A 24 7.89 -8.36 19.80
N SER A 25 6.78 -8.47 20.54
CA SER A 25 6.06 -9.74 20.75
C SER A 25 5.55 -10.36 19.45
N GLU A 26 5.39 -9.54 18.40
CA GLU A 26 4.93 -9.95 17.07
C GLU A 26 6.05 -9.84 16.05
N LEU A 27 6.55 -11.01 15.64
CA LEU A 27 7.81 -11.12 14.89
C LEU A 27 7.67 -10.76 13.42
N PHE A 28 6.48 -11.02 12.84
CA PHE A 28 6.30 -11.07 11.40
C PHE A 28 5.34 -10.00 10.87
N GLU A 29 4.13 -9.89 11.42
CA GLU A 29 3.08 -9.05 10.81
C GLU A 29 3.31 -7.55 11.08
N VAL A 30 3.51 -7.19 12.34
CA VAL A 30 3.68 -5.79 12.77
C VAL A 30 4.86 -5.08 12.08
N PRO A 31 6.07 -5.66 11.98
CA PRO A 31 7.20 -5.02 11.31
C PRO A 31 6.93 -4.75 9.83
N LYS A 32 6.26 -5.68 9.16
CA LYS A 32 5.89 -5.55 7.74
C LYS A 32 4.86 -4.44 7.55
N MET A 33 3.86 -4.36 8.42
CA MET A 33 2.85 -3.31 8.34
C MET A 33 3.43 -1.92 8.59
N TYR A 34 4.35 -1.75 9.55
CA TYR A 34 5.05 -0.47 9.71
C TYR A 34 5.81 -0.07 8.45
N LEU A 35 6.50 -1.02 7.82
CA LEU A 35 7.19 -0.79 6.55
C LEU A 35 6.20 -0.37 5.45
N VAL A 36 5.09 -1.09 5.29
CA VAL A 36 4.05 -0.75 4.30
C VAL A 36 3.51 0.67 4.54
N TYR A 37 3.17 1.03 5.77
CA TYR A 37 2.68 2.38 6.09
C TYR A 37 3.73 3.46 5.79
N PHE A 38 4.98 3.24 6.17
CA PHE A 38 6.08 4.15 5.86
C PHE A 38 6.23 4.39 4.36
N PHE A 39 6.33 3.31 3.57
CA PHE A 39 6.43 3.42 2.11
C PHE A 39 5.18 4.03 1.47
N THR A 40 3.98 3.74 1.99
CA THR A 40 2.73 4.32 1.49
C THR A 40 2.76 5.85 1.60
N VAL A 41 3.17 6.39 2.75
CA VAL A 41 3.28 7.84 2.95
C VAL A 41 4.32 8.45 2.02
N MET A 42 5.51 7.83 1.88
CA MET A 42 6.55 8.31 0.96
C MET A 42 6.09 8.30 -0.50
N ILE A 43 5.48 7.21 -0.94
CA ILE A 43 4.97 7.03 -2.30
C ILE A 43 3.88 8.05 -2.59
N LEU A 44 2.93 8.26 -1.67
CA LEU A 44 1.90 9.27 -1.77
C LEU A 44 2.50 10.67 -1.91
N PHE A 45 3.46 11.02 -1.07
CA PHE A 45 4.14 12.32 -1.12
C PHE A 45 4.80 12.56 -2.49
N PHE A 46 5.58 11.61 -2.99
CA PHE A 46 6.22 11.75 -4.31
C PHE A 46 5.21 11.73 -5.46
N HIS A 47 4.13 10.96 -5.35
CA HIS A 47 3.09 10.92 -6.36
C HIS A 47 2.39 12.27 -6.49
N VAL A 48 2.01 12.89 -5.37
CA VAL A 48 1.40 14.22 -5.34
C VAL A 48 2.34 15.26 -5.98
N ILE A 49 3.64 15.21 -5.70
CA ILE A 49 4.62 16.10 -6.35
C ILE A 49 4.70 15.84 -7.86
N ASN A 50 4.72 14.58 -8.29
CA ASN A 50 4.76 14.24 -9.71
C ASN A 50 3.49 14.71 -10.44
N TYR A 51 2.33 14.63 -9.78
CA TYR A 51 1.06 15.15 -10.29
C TYR A 51 1.10 16.67 -10.48
N PHE A 52 1.52 17.44 -9.46
CA PHE A 52 1.66 18.89 -9.58
C PHE A 52 2.67 19.33 -10.64
N LYS A 53 3.67 18.48 -10.95
CA LYS A 53 4.62 18.69 -12.05
C LYS A 53 4.08 18.29 -13.43
N GLY A 54 2.84 17.81 -13.51
CA GLY A 54 2.23 17.33 -14.76
C GLY A 54 2.88 16.06 -15.32
N GLN A 55 3.66 15.31 -14.52
CA GLN A 55 4.42 14.15 -14.99
C GLN A 55 3.57 12.88 -15.05
N VAL A 56 2.52 12.82 -14.24
CA VAL A 56 1.59 11.68 -14.14
C VAL A 56 0.18 12.19 -13.83
N SER A 57 -0.84 11.43 -14.20
CA SER A 57 -2.21 11.65 -13.73
C SER A 57 -2.32 11.36 -12.23
N LEU A 58 -3.26 12.02 -11.55
CA LEU A 58 -3.62 11.72 -10.16
C LEU A 58 -4.29 10.35 -10.04
N PHE A 59 -5.18 10.04 -10.99
CA PHE A 59 -5.89 8.77 -11.05
C PHE A 59 -5.91 8.25 -12.49
N SER A 60 -5.56 6.97 -12.63
CA SER A 60 -5.73 6.23 -13.87
C SER A 60 -7.04 5.47 -13.86
N LYS A 61 -7.76 5.46 -14.99
CA LYS A 61 -9.01 4.70 -15.12
C LYS A 61 -8.69 3.22 -15.28
N THR A 62 -9.12 2.40 -14.32
CA THR A 62 -9.07 0.93 -14.44
C THR A 62 -10.44 0.33 -14.15
N PRO A 63 -10.79 -0.82 -14.74
CA PRO A 63 -12.04 -1.52 -14.43
C PRO A 63 -12.12 -1.95 -12.96
N LEU A 64 -10.97 -2.14 -12.29
CA LEU A 64 -10.86 -2.51 -10.88
C LEU A 64 -11.14 -1.34 -9.93
N ASN A 65 -11.12 -0.09 -10.41
CA ASN A 65 -11.34 1.08 -9.55
C ASN A 65 -12.74 1.05 -8.91
N LEU A 66 -13.77 0.71 -9.66
CA LEU A 66 -15.15 0.71 -9.17
C LEU A 66 -15.36 -0.38 -8.10
N PRO A 67 -15.01 -1.65 -8.33
CA PRO A 67 -15.06 -2.68 -7.29
C PRO A 67 -14.27 -2.31 -6.03
N LEU A 68 -13.06 -1.77 -6.18
CA LEU A 68 -12.22 -1.42 -5.04
C LEU A 68 -12.80 -0.25 -4.22
N LEU A 69 -13.36 0.76 -4.89
CA LEU A 69 -14.01 1.89 -4.22
C LEU A 69 -15.28 1.45 -3.47
N LEU A 70 -16.09 0.59 -4.09
CA LEU A 70 -17.28 0.02 -3.44
C LEU A 70 -16.90 -0.82 -2.22
N PHE A 71 -15.85 -1.64 -2.34
CA PHE A 71 -15.32 -2.42 -1.22
C PHE A 71 -14.85 -1.52 -0.07
N LEU A 72 -14.07 -0.47 -0.37
CA LEU A 72 -13.65 0.50 0.65
C LEU A 72 -14.83 1.22 1.30
N LEU A 73 -15.84 1.61 0.52
CA LEU A 73 -17.04 2.27 1.04
C LEU A 73 -17.79 1.34 2.01
N ILE A 74 -17.96 0.07 1.66
CA ILE A 74 -18.56 -0.93 2.55
C ILE A 74 -17.72 -1.08 3.81
N GLN A 75 -16.39 -1.11 3.70
CA GLN A 75 -15.50 -1.21 4.86
C GLN A 75 -15.60 0.01 5.79
N VAL A 76 -15.71 1.22 5.24
CA VAL A 76 -15.92 2.44 6.02
C VAL A 76 -17.23 2.35 6.79
N ILE A 77 -18.32 1.98 6.12
CA ILE A 77 -19.63 1.78 6.76
C ILE A 77 -19.52 0.73 7.88
N SER A 78 -18.92 -0.42 7.58
CA SER A 78 -18.73 -1.49 8.56
C SER A 78 -17.88 -1.04 9.77
N THR A 79 -16.91 -0.14 9.56
CA THR A 79 -16.06 0.37 10.64
C THR A 79 -16.84 1.33 11.56
N ILE A 80 -17.69 2.19 10.98
CA ILE A 80 -18.51 3.15 11.74
C ILE A 80 -19.58 2.44 12.59
N PHE A 81 -20.20 1.39 12.04
CA PHE A 81 -21.24 0.62 12.74
C PHE A 81 -20.68 -0.58 13.54
N SER A 82 -19.36 -0.69 13.67
CA SER A 82 -18.74 -1.78 14.42
C SER A 82 -18.95 -1.64 15.93
N VAL A 83 -19.02 -2.77 16.62
CA VAL A 83 -19.04 -2.84 18.09
C VAL A 83 -17.76 -2.27 18.69
N ASP A 84 -16.61 -2.51 18.03
CA ASP A 84 -15.32 -1.95 18.42
C ASP A 84 -14.71 -1.20 17.23
N ILE A 85 -14.97 0.10 17.19
CA ILE A 85 -14.51 1.00 16.14
C ILE A 85 -12.98 1.08 16.11
N HIS A 86 -12.31 1.00 17.27
CA HIS A 86 -10.85 1.10 17.34
C HIS A 86 -10.19 -0.11 16.69
N THR A 87 -10.64 -1.31 17.05
CA THR A 87 -10.15 -2.55 16.45
C THR A 87 -10.51 -2.64 14.97
N SER A 88 -11.69 -2.17 14.56
CA SER A 88 -12.07 -2.12 13.13
C SER A 88 -11.27 -1.10 12.33
N PHE A 89 -10.86 0.01 12.93
CA PHE A 89 -10.07 1.03 12.24
C PHE A 89 -8.60 0.62 12.11
N PHE A 90 -7.95 0.28 13.22
CA PHE A 90 -6.51 -0.04 13.26
C PHE A 90 -6.19 -1.49 12.89
N GLY A 91 -7.17 -2.38 13.01
CA GLY A 91 -6.97 -3.82 12.90
C GLY A 91 -6.61 -4.45 14.24
N TYR A 92 -6.31 -5.75 14.20
CA TYR A 92 -5.96 -6.48 15.41
C TYR A 92 -4.61 -5.98 15.95
N TYR A 93 -4.52 -5.70 17.25
CA TYR A 93 -3.33 -5.09 17.86
C TYR A 93 -2.03 -5.85 17.57
N SER A 94 -2.09 -7.19 17.57
CA SER A 94 -0.92 -8.03 17.31
C SER A 94 -0.51 -8.09 15.83
N ARG A 95 -1.32 -7.51 14.92
CA ARG A 95 -1.06 -7.55 13.48
C ARG A 95 -0.91 -6.18 12.85
N LEU A 96 -1.59 -5.17 13.40
CA LEU A 96 -1.81 -3.85 12.79
C LEU A 96 -2.31 -3.95 11.33
N ASN A 97 -3.04 -5.02 11.04
CA ASN A 97 -3.55 -5.40 9.74
C ASN A 97 -5.00 -5.88 9.86
N GLY A 98 -5.74 -5.85 8.76
CA GLY A 98 -7.14 -6.25 8.69
C GLY A 98 -8.13 -5.18 9.13
N GLY A 99 -7.64 -3.99 9.53
CA GLY A 99 -8.46 -2.82 9.79
C GLY A 99 -8.59 -1.90 8.58
N LEU A 100 -9.48 -0.91 8.67
CA LEU A 100 -9.69 0.09 7.62
C LEU A 100 -8.38 0.78 7.21
N LEU A 101 -7.49 1.09 8.16
CA LEU A 101 -6.22 1.77 7.88
C LEU A 101 -5.32 0.97 6.92
N SER A 102 -5.18 -0.34 7.16
CA SER A 102 -4.42 -1.24 6.29
C SER A 102 -5.01 -1.31 4.88
N LEU A 103 -6.33 -1.39 4.78
CA LEU A 103 -7.05 -1.45 3.51
C LEU A 103 -6.95 -0.15 2.71
N LEU A 104 -6.97 1.00 3.39
CA LEU A 104 -6.70 2.30 2.78
C LEU A 104 -5.28 2.38 2.24
N ALA A 105 -4.28 1.91 3.01
CA ALA A 105 -2.89 1.90 2.56
C ALA A 105 -2.71 1.03 1.29
N PHE A 106 -3.22 -0.20 1.29
CA PHE A 106 -3.15 -1.08 0.12
C PHE A 106 -3.86 -0.49 -1.10
N SER A 107 -5.02 0.12 -0.89
CA SER A 107 -5.80 0.73 -1.96
C SER A 107 -5.11 1.96 -2.55
N LEU A 108 -4.51 2.81 -1.71
CA LEU A 108 -3.69 3.94 -2.17
C LEU A 108 -2.48 3.45 -2.97
N LEU A 109 -1.76 2.44 -2.47
CA LEU A 109 -0.64 1.84 -3.17
C LEU A 109 -1.07 1.30 -4.54
N PHE A 110 -2.22 0.64 -4.65
CA PHE A 110 -2.78 0.19 -5.92
C PHE A 110 -3.10 1.36 -6.86
N PHE A 111 -3.92 2.33 -6.42
CA PHE A 111 -4.35 3.44 -7.27
C PHE A 111 -3.18 4.26 -7.79
N ILE A 112 -2.16 4.45 -6.96
CA ILE A 112 -0.94 5.14 -7.34
C ILE A 112 -0.12 4.30 -8.33
N LEU A 113 0.09 3.01 -8.06
CA LEU A 113 0.95 2.12 -8.85
C LEU A 113 0.54 2.08 -10.33
N VAL A 114 -0.76 2.03 -10.60
CA VAL A 114 -1.31 1.98 -11.96
C VAL A 114 -0.81 3.16 -12.81
N ASN A 115 -0.66 4.36 -12.24
CA ASN A 115 -0.15 5.53 -12.97
C ASN A 115 1.33 5.41 -13.40
N TYR A 116 2.06 4.42 -12.86
CA TYR A 116 3.49 4.22 -13.10
C TYR A 116 3.81 2.93 -13.87
N LEU A 117 2.82 2.07 -14.10
CA LEU A 117 3.02 0.79 -14.78
C LEU A 117 3.31 1.00 -16.27
N ASP A 118 4.43 0.42 -16.70
CA ASP A 118 4.76 0.15 -18.09
C ASP A 118 5.31 -1.29 -18.18
N ASP A 119 5.43 -1.84 -19.39
CA ASP A 119 5.82 -3.25 -19.56
C ASP A 119 7.17 -3.57 -18.94
N LYS A 120 8.12 -2.63 -19.02
CA LYS A 120 9.44 -2.77 -18.41
C LYS A 120 9.34 -2.81 -16.89
N PHE A 121 8.67 -1.84 -16.29
CA PHE A 121 8.55 -1.73 -14.84
C PHE A 121 7.73 -2.88 -14.24
N LYS A 122 6.73 -3.37 -14.97
CA LYS A 122 5.99 -4.58 -14.59
C LYS A 122 6.92 -5.79 -14.48
N ASN A 123 7.80 -6.00 -15.46
CA ASN A 123 8.78 -7.09 -15.41
C ASN A 123 9.78 -6.90 -14.27
N ASP A 124 10.23 -5.66 -14.02
CA ASP A 124 11.11 -5.35 -12.90
C ASP A 124 10.45 -5.70 -11.56
N ILE A 125 9.17 -5.36 -11.36
CA ILE A 125 8.41 -5.72 -10.16
C ILE A 125 8.33 -7.23 -9.98
N ILE A 126 7.99 -7.96 -11.05
CA ILE A 126 7.88 -9.43 -11.00
C ILE A 126 9.23 -10.04 -10.61
N ASN A 127 10.31 -9.66 -11.28
CA ASN A 127 11.64 -10.19 -11.03
C ASN A 127 12.11 -9.88 -9.60
N PHE A 128 11.97 -8.64 -9.14
CA PHE A 128 12.36 -8.26 -7.77
C PHE A 128 11.56 -9.02 -6.72
N SER A 129 10.26 -9.20 -6.94
CA SER A 129 9.38 -9.92 -6.00
C SER A 129 9.70 -11.42 -5.96
N LEU A 130 10.11 -12.01 -7.08
CA LEU A 130 10.54 -13.42 -7.14
C LEU A 130 11.93 -13.64 -6.53
N ILE A 131 12.80 -12.63 -6.52
CA ILE A 131 14.13 -12.75 -5.90
C ILE A 131 14.04 -12.65 -4.38
N SER A 132 13.11 -11.84 -3.87
CA SER A 132 12.93 -11.65 -2.43
C SER A 132 12.06 -12.71 -1.75
N GLY A 133 11.38 -13.55 -2.53
CA GLY A 133 10.37 -14.52 -2.07
C GLY A 133 10.72 -15.97 -2.35
#